data_AF-A0A8J4LWB3-F1
#
_entry.id   AF-A0A8J4LWB3-F1
#
_cell.length_a   1.000
_cell.length_b   1.000
_cell.length_c   1.000
_cell.angle_alpha   90.00
_cell.angle_beta   90.00
_cell.angle_gamma   90.00
#
_symmetry.space_group_name_H-M   'P 1'
#
loop_
_entity.id
_entity.type
_entity.pdbx_description
1 polymer ?
#
loop_
_entity_poly.entity_id
_entity_poly.type
_entity_poly.pdbx_seq_one_letter_code
_entity_poly.pdbx_strand_id
1 'polypeptide(L)'
;MIGFALRVEKPCGNCDDTALNGLRMVCSVGPSVVSIVEGTWGDFASPTYCPKGRYIIGARLKLEDKQGNGDDTAANSIEFKCSDNTIISQWPGQWGYWSLWTMCPSGTFVCGAEARWEVGQGNGDDTALNGLRLACCTA
;
A
#
# COMPACT_ATOMS: atom_id res chain seq x y z
N MET A 1 7.03 7.45 9.76
CA MET A 1 7.41 6.53 8.66
C MET A 1 7.96 7.35 7.50
N ILE A 2 8.97 6.84 6.80
CA ILE A 2 9.76 7.57 5.79
C ILE A 2 9.80 6.89 4.42
N GLY A 3 9.21 5.70 4.30
CA GLY A 3 9.22 4.93 3.06
C GLY A 3 8.37 3.68 3.19
N PHE A 4 8.28 2.93 2.10
CA PHE A 4 7.49 1.70 2.02
C PHE A 4 8.04 0.76 0.95
N ALA A 5 7.63 -0.50 1.00
CA ALA A 5 7.85 -1.49 -0.03
C ALA A 5 6.57 -2.31 -0.25
N LEU A 6 6.17 -2.48 -1.50
CA LEU A 6 5.08 -3.37 -1.87
C LEU A 6 5.62 -4.76 -2.23
N ARG A 7 4.83 -5.78 -1.95
CA ARG A 7 5.02 -7.13 -2.48
C ARG A 7 4.03 -7.34 -3.61
N VAL A 8 4.58 -7.54 -4.80
CA VAL A 8 3.83 -7.78 -6.04
C VAL A 8 4.50 -8.93 -6.78
N GLU A 9 3.74 -9.66 -7.59
CA GLU A 9 4.32 -10.65 -8.49
C GLU A 9 5.05 -9.98 -9.66
N LYS A 10 5.89 -10.74 -10.36
CA LYS A 10 6.58 -10.19 -11.54
C LYS A 10 5.57 -10.10 -12.69
N PRO A 11 5.65 -9.06 -13.54
CA PRO A 11 4.84 -8.99 -14.75
C PRO A 11 5.05 -10.26 -15.59
N CYS A 12 4.04 -11.12 -15.72
CA CYS A 12 4.12 -12.35 -16.52
C CYS A 12 3.49 -12.21 -17.91
N GLY A 13 3.10 -10.99 -18.31
CA GLY A 13 2.77 -10.61 -19.68
C GLY A 13 1.33 -10.91 -20.10
N ASN A 14 0.83 -12.13 -19.88
CA ASN A 14 -0.53 -12.55 -20.22
C ASN A 14 -1.33 -13.08 -19.01
N CYS A 15 -0.84 -12.87 -17.80
CA CYS A 15 -1.54 -13.18 -16.55
C CYS A 15 -2.27 -11.92 -16.07
N ASP A 16 -3.34 -12.07 -15.28
CA ASP A 16 -3.89 -10.93 -14.55
C ASP A 16 -2.79 -10.36 -13.65
N ASP A 17 -2.33 -9.17 -13.99
CA ASP A 17 -1.20 -8.54 -13.33
C ASP A 17 -1.64 -8.06 -11.94
N THR A 18 -1.35 -8.90 -10.94
CA THR A 18 -0.87 -8.50 -9.61
C THR A 18 -1.82 -7.70 -8.73
N ALA A 19 -2.61 -8.42 -7.93
CA ALA A 19 -3.11 -7.89 -6.68
C ALA A 19 -1.96 -7.48 -5.74
N LEU A 20 -2.18 -6.46 -4.91
CA LEU A 20 -1.22 -6.10 -3.88
C LEU A 20 -1.18 -7.17 -2.79
N ASN A 21 -0.09 -7.94 -2.77
CA ASN A 21 0.07 -9.06 -1.87
C ASN A 21 0.67 -8.68 -0.51
N GLY A 22 1.40 -7.57 -0.42
CA GLY A 22 2.06 -7.19 0.83
C GLY A 22 2.49 -5.73 0.91
N LEU A 23 2.61 -5.24 2.12
CA LEU A 23 3.01 -3.87 2.44
C LEU A 23 3.97 -3.88 3.63
N ARG A 24 5.18 -3.34 3.40
CA ARG A 24 6.15 -3.00 4.43
C ARG A 24 6.30 -1.49 4.53
N MET A 25 6.41 -0.96 5.74
CA MET A 25 6.66 0.44 6.02
C MET A 25 8.04 0.61 6.65
N VAL A 26 8.72 1.70 6.31
CA VAL A 26 10.06 2.01 6.80
C VAL A 26 9.99 3.10 7.87
N CYS A 27 10.64 2.87 9.02
CA CYS A 27 10.70 3.82 10.13
C CYS A 27 12.02 4.60 10.14
N SER A 28 11.98 5.87 10.57
CA SER A 28 13.19 6.67 10.79
C SER A 28 13.90 6.34 12.09
N VAL A 29 13.17 5.84 13.09
CA VAL A 29 13.64 5.49 14.44
C VAL A 29 12.92 4.22 14.86
N GLY A 30 13.62 3.26 15.49
CA GLY A 30 13.08 1.95 15.85
C GLY A 30 13.42 0.85 14.84
N PRO A 31 12.62 -0.23 14.72
CA PRO A 31 12.88 -1.27 13.71
C PRO A 31 12.87 -0.64 12.33
N SER A 32 13.90 -0.91 11.53
CA SER A 32 14.10 -0.23 10.24
C SER A 32 12.95 -0.49 9.26
N VAL A 33 12.29 -1.65 9.36
CA VAL A 33 11.15 -2.04 8.52
C VAL A 33 10.11 -2.74 9.39
N VAL A 34 8.84 -2.42 9.20
CA VAL A 34 7.70 -3.12 9.80
C VAL A 34 6.80 -3.66 8.71
N SER A 35 6.40 -4.92 8.82
CA SER A 35 5.46 -5.54 7.89
C SER A 35 4.03 -5.29 8.35
N ILE A 36 3.26 -4.62 7.51
CA ILE A 36 1.83 -4.40 7.72
C ILE A 36 1.04 -5.58 7.15
N VAL A 37 1.45 -6.06 5.97
CA VAL A 37 0.94 -7.26 5.31
C VAL A 37 2.12 -7.99 4.68
N GLU A 38 2.25 -9.30 4.93
CA GLU A 38 3.33 -10.11 4.32
C GLU A 38 2.92 -10.71 2.97
N GLY A 39 1.68 -11.18 2.85
CA GLY A 39 1.23 -12.00 1.71
C GLY A 39 2.01 -13.31 1.57
N THR A 40 1.62 -14.12 0.60
CA THR A 40 2.35 -15.36 0.25
C THR A 40 2.97 -15.32 -1.14
N TRP A 41 2.45 -14.46 -2.02
CA TRP A 41 2.78 -14.43 -3.46
C TRP A 41 3.64 -13.21 -3.83
N GLY A 42 4.51 -13.38 -4.82
CA GLY A 42 5.46 -12.36 -5.28
C GLY A 42 6.65 -12.10 -4.35
N ASP A 43 7.40 -11.04 -4.64
CA ASP A 43 8.59 -10.60 -3.89
C ASP A 43 8.43 -9.15 -3.44
N PHE A 44 8.97 -8.80 -2.27
CA PHE A 44 9.04 -7.40 -1.86
C PHE A 44 10.02 -6.64 -2.75
N ALA A 45 9.59 -5.52 -3.30
CA ALA A 45 10.47 -4.59 -3.99
C ALA A 45 11.46 -3.94 -2.99
N SER A 46 12.57 -3.40 -3.52
CA SER A 46 13.41 -2.48 -2.75
C SER A 46 12.57 -1.30 -2.25
N PRO A 47 12.73 -0.84 -0.99
CA PRO A 47 11.89 0.24 -0.49
C PRO A 47 12.07 1.56 -1.24
N THR A 48 10.96 2.29 -1.43
CA THR A 48 10.96 3.67 -1.91
C THR A 48 10.78 4.61 -0.71
N TYR A 49 11.51 5.73 -0.72
CA TYR A 49 11.57 6.67 0.40
C TYR A 49 11.05 8.05 0.01
N CYS A 50 10.48 8.74 1.00
CA CYS A 50 10.33 10.18 0.93
C CYS A 50 11.70 10.86 0.82
N PRO A 51 11.75 12.10 0.30
CA PRO A 51 12.98 12.89 0.29
C PRO A 51 13.63 13.01 1.68
N LYS A 52 14.94 13.26 1.72
CA LYS A 52 15.70 13.28 2.98
C LYS A 52 15.07 14.22 4.02
N GLY A 53 14.86 13.71 5.23
CA GLY A 53 14.26 14.47 6.34
C GLY A 53 12.74 14.65 6.24
N ARG A 54 12.08 13.99 5.29
CA ARG A 54 10.63 14.02 5.13
C ARG A 54 9.99 12.73 5.60
N TYR A 55 8.72 12.84 5.96
CA TYR A 55 7.90 11.76 6.48
C TYR A 55 6.61 11.63 5.67
N ILE A 56 6.01 10.45 5.73
CA ILE A 56 4.72 10.16 5.12
C ILE A 56 3.63 10.88 5.93
N ILE A 57 2.73 11.58 5.24
CA ILE A 57 1.60 12.32 5.82
C ILE A 57 0.24 11.88 5.26
N GLY A 58 0.21 10.99 4.28
CA GLY A 58 -1.04 10.48 3.73
C GLY A 58 -0.83 9.37 2.74
N ALA A 59 -1.93 8.70 2.38
CA ALA A 59 -1.95 7.61 1.43
C ALA A 59 -3.21 7.64 0.56
N ARG A 60 -3.14 6.99 -0.59
CA ARG A 60 -4.31 6.61 -1.40
C ARG A 60 -4.09 5.23 -2.01
N LEU A 61 -5.17 4.49 -2.20
CA LEU A 61 -5.16 3.18 -2.82
C LEU A 61 -5.57 3.31 -4.28
N LYS A 62 -5.03 2.46 -5.15
CA LYS A 62 -5.59 2.23 -6.48
C LYS A 62 -6.45 0.99 -6.40
N LEU A 63 -7.74 1.14 -6.62
CA LEU A 63 -8.75 0.10 -6.44
C LEU A 63 -9.31 -0.31 -7.79
N GLU A 64 -9.57 -1.60 -7.99
CA GLU A 64 -10.29 -2.09 -9.16
C GLU A 64 -11.81 -2.14 -8.91
N ASP A 65 -12.60 -1.99 -9.97
CA ASP A 65 -14.05 -2.11 -9.89
C ASP A 65 -14.49 -3.58 -9.67
N LYS A 66 -15.64 -3.75 -9.01
CA LYS A 66 -16.25 -5.04 -8.67
C LYS A 66 -16.31 -6.01 -9.86
N GLN A 67 -15.62 -7.15 -9.77
CA GLN A 67 -15.81 -8.28 -10.70
C GLN A 67 -16.92 -9.23 -10.20
N GLY A 68 -18.17 -8.74 -10.09
CA GLY A 68 -19.35 -9.58 -9.86
C GLY A 68 -20.14 -9.34 -8.56
N ASN A 69 -20.83 -10.39 -8.08
CA ASN A 69 -21.71 -10.35 -6.90
C ASN A 69 -20.94 -10.72 -5.61
N GLY A 70 -20.11 -9.80 -5.10
CA GLY A 70 -19.33 -9.92 -3.86
C GLY A 70 -18.62 -8.60 -3.56
N ASP A 71 -18.16 -8.35 -2.32
CA ASP A 71 -17.38 -7.13 -2.00
C ASP A 71 -15.95 -7.21 -2.55
N ASP A 72 -15.83 -7.11 -3.88
CA ASP A 72 -14.58 -7.36 -4.59
C ASP A 72 -13.89 -6.03 -4.93
N THR A 73 -13.10 -5.50 -4.00
CA THR A 73 -12.30 -4.30 -4.24
C THR A 73 -10.88 -4.53 -3.71
N ALA A 74 -10.10 -5.28 -4.48
CA ALA A 74 -8.67 -5.43 -4.29
C ALA A 74 -7.95 -4.13 -4.65
N ALA A 75 -6.95 -3.75 -3.85
CA ALA A 75 -6.02 -2.69 -4.20
C ALA A 75 -4.91 -3.23 -5.12
N ASN A 76 -4.74 -2.59 -6.27
CA ASN A 76 -3.66 -2.89 -7.21
C ASN A 76 -2.38 -2.10 -6.88
N SER A 77 -2.50 -0.99 -6.16
CA SER A 77 -1.34 -0.18 -5.75
C SER A 77 -1.64 0.73 -4.56
N ILE A 78 -0.58 1.25 -3.95
CA ILE A 78 -0.63 2.31 -2.92
C ILE A 78 0.30 3.45 -3.33
N GLU A 79 -0.16 4.68 -3.12
CA GLU A 79 0.68 5.87 -3.13
C GLU A 79 0.72 6.51 -1.75
N PHE A 80 1.89 7.01 -1.38
CA PHE A 80 2.07 7.81 -0.17
C PHE A 80 2.47 9.24 -0.53
N LYS A 81 1.91 10.20 0.20
CA LYS A 81 2.28 11.61 0.12
C LYS A 81 3.24 11.95 1.26
N CYS A 82 4.36 12.57 0.92
CA CYS A 82 5.37 13.05 1.83
C CYS A 82 5.06 14.48 2.31
N SER A 83 5.68 14.88 3.43
CA SER A 83 5.49 16.20 4.06
C SER A 83 5.86 17.41 3.18
N ASP A 84 6.62 17.20 2.10
CA ASP A 84 6.94 18.21 1.08
C ASP A 84 6.06 18.10 -0.19
N ASN A 85 4.97 17.34 -0.09
CA ASN A 85 4.04 17.02 -1.18
C ASN A 85 4.60 16.11 -2.28
N THR A 86 5.82 15.59 -2.16
CA THR A 86 6.28 14.52 -3.06
C THR A 86 5.39 13.29 -2.91
N ILE A 87 5.02 12.69 -4.03
CA ILE A 87 4.29 11.42 -4.07
C ILE A 87 5.30 10.32 -4.36
N ILE A 88 5.28 9.28 -3.52
CA ILE A 88 6.06 8.06 -3.72
C ILE A 88 5.12 6.92 -4.10
N SER A 89 5.48 6.18 -5.13
CA SER A 89 4.68 5.14 -5.76
C SER A 89 5.58 3.97 -6.14
N GLN A 90 5.05 2.75 -6.05
CA GLN A 90 5.69 1.54 -6.54
C GLN A 90 4.65 0.75 -7.30
N TRP A 91 4.96 0.34 -8.53
CA TRP A 91 4.08 -0.51 -9.33
C TRP A 91 2.63 -0.01 -9.36
N PRO A 92 2.35 1.21 -9.86
CA PRO A 92 1.00 1.79 -9.85
C PRO A 92 -0.06 0.96 -10.59
N GLY A 93 0.32 -0.11 -11.30
CA GLY A 93 -0.55 -0.89 -12.16
C GLY A 93 -1.13 -0.05 -13.30
N GLN A 94 -1.76 -0.71 -14.27
CA GLN A 94 -2.48 0.00 -15.35
C GLN A 94 -3.96 0.17 -15.02
N TRP A 95 -4.54 -0.77 -14.28
CA TRP A 95 -5.98 -0.87 -14.03
C TRP A 95 -6.42 -0.24 -12.70
N GLY A 96 -7.71 0.07 -12.60
CA GLY A 96 -8.34 0.66 -11.41
C GLY A 96 -8.30 2.19 -11.34
N TYR A 97 -8.96 2.74 -10.32
CA TYR A 97 -9.04 4.17 -10.02
C TYR A 97 -8.35 4.50 -8.69
N TRP A 98 -7.76 5.68 -8.61
CA TRP A 98 -7.18 6.17 -7.36
C TRP A 98 -8.28 6.66 -6.42
N SER A 99 -8.29 6.15 -5.19
CA SER A 99 -9.11 6.68 -4.12
C SER A 99 -8.74 8.13 -3.81
N LEU A 100 -9.62 8.80 -3.07
CA LEU A 100 -9.26 10.06 -2.43
C LEU A 100 -8.08 9.85 -1.48
N TRP A 101 -7.33 10.93 -1.27
CA TRP A 101 -6.25 10.96 -0.30
C TRP A 101 -6.81 10.88 1.12
N THR A 102 -6.29 9.94 1.90
CA THR A 102 -6.41 9.94 3.35
C THR A 102 -5.17 10.63 3.92
N MET A 103 -5.37 11.76 4.56
CA MET A 103 -4.30 12.58 5.12
C MET A 103 -4.30 12.52 6.64
N CYS A 104 -3.12 12.52 7.24
CA CYS A 104 -2.98 12.82 8.65
C CYS A 104 -3.35 14.29 8.93
N PRO A 105 -3.86 14.60 10.14
CA PRO A 105 -4.10 15.98 10.56
C PRO A 105 -2.86 16.87 10.41
N SER A 106 -3.07 18.17 10.22
CA SER A 106 -1.99 19.15 10.09
C SER A 106 -1.00 19.04 11.26
N GLY A 107 0.31 19.02 10.94
CA GLY A 107 1.37 18.92 11.94
C GLY A 107 1.65 17.50 12.46
N THR A 108 0.99 16.47 11.92
CA THR A 108 1.20 15.06 12.29
C THR A 108 1.74 14.23 11.13
N PHE A 109 2.25 13.04 11.43
CA PHE A 109 2.80 12.10 10.44
C PHE A 109 2.39 10.67 10.70
N VAL A 110 2.49 9.82 9.67
CA VAL A 110 2.17 8.40 9.79
C VAL A 110 3.22 7.70 10.64
N CYS A 111 2.79 7.14 11.77
CA CYS A 111 3.61 6.37 12.71
C CYS A 111 3.20 4.89 12.78
N GLY A 112 2.06 4.53 12.18
CA GLY A 112 1.55 3.16 12.11
C GLY A 112 0.57 3.02 10.95
N ALA A 113 0.31 1.78 10.56
CA ALA A 113 -0.73 1.46 9.59
C ALA A 113 -1.35 0.10 9.93
N GLU A 114 -2.60 -0.07 9.55
CA GLU A 114 -3.34 -1.31 9.65
C GLU A 114 -4.01 -1.56 8.30
N ALA A 115 -3.78 -2.72 7.71
CA ALA A 115 -4.41 -3.09 6.46
C ALA A 115 -5.63 -3.98 6.74
N ARG A 116 -6.68 -3.77 5.95
CA ARG A 116 -7.78 -4.73 5.85
C ARG A 116 -7.47 -5.72 4.74
N TRP A 117 -7.70 -6.98 5.02
CA TRP A 117 -7.36 -8.12 4.19
C TRP A 117 -8.53 -9.09 4.20
N GLU A 118 -8.97 -9.52 3.01
CA GLU A 118 -9.97 -10.59 2.90
C GLU A 118 -9.27 -11.94 2.88
N VAL A 119 -9.85 -12.93 3.57
CA VAL A 119 -9.38 -14.31 3.57
C VAL A 119 -10.06 -15.06 2.44
N GLY A 120 -9.26 -15.77 1.65
CA GLY A 120 -9.69 -16.50 0.45
C GLY A 120 -10.99 -17.25 0.56
N GLN A 121 -11.81 -17.14 -0.49
CA GLN A 121 -13.14 -17.74 -0.59
C GLN A 121 -13.18 -18.95 -1.54
N GLY A 122 -12.06 -19.40 -2.15
CA GLY A 122 -12.02 -20.63 -2.95
C GLY A 122 -11.04 -20.64 -4.13
N ASN A 123 -11.50 -21.06 -5.30
CA ASN A 123 -10.65 -21.20 -6.50
C ASN A 123 -10.53 -19.84 -7.23
N GLY A 124 -9.55 -19.02 -6.86
CA GLY A 124 -9.23 -17.72 -7.48
C GLY A 124 -8.22 -16.94 -6.62
N ASP A 125 -7.73 -15.78 -7.10
CA ASP A 125 -6.76 -14.93 -6.36
C ASP A 125 -7.36 -14.45 -5.04
N ASP A 126 -7.02 -15.18 -3.99
CA ASP A 126 -7.84 -15.25 -2.79
C ASP A 126 -7.35 -14.34 -1.67
N THR A 127 -6.52 -13.35 -1.98
CA THR A 127 -5.90 -12.53 -0.94
C THR A 127 -5.42 -11.19 -1.48
N ALA A 128 -6.20 -10.14 -1.23
CA ALA A 128 -5.85 -8.78 -1.65
C ALA A 128 -6.15 -7.75 -0.56
N LEU A 129 -5.28 -6.74 -0.45
CA LEU A 129 -5.50 -5.60 0.43
C LEU A 129 -6.73 -4.84 -0.06
N ASN A 130 -7.76 -4.69 0.78
CA ASN A 130 -8.98 -3.96 0.42
C ASN A 130 -9.21 -2.71 1.28
N GLY A 131 -8.27 -2.38 2.17
CA GLY A 131 -8.32 -1.17 2.98
C GLY A 131 -7.01 -0.87 3.68
N LEU A 132 -6.78 0.42 3.96
CA LEU A 132 -5.62 0.90 4.72
C LEU A 132 -6.07 1.98 5.71
N ARG A 133 -5.78 1.77 6.98
CA ARG A 133 -5.94 2.74 8.05
C ARG A 133 -4.57 3.25 8.50
N LEU A 134 -4.43 4.57 8.61
CA LEU A 134 -3.20 5.20 9.06
C LEU A 134 -3.32 5.63 10.53
N ALA A 135 -2.27 5.38 11.31
CA ALA A 135 -2.09 5.97 12.62
C ALA A 135 -1.19 7.21 12.51
N CYS A 136 -1.67 8.33 13.03
CA CYS A 136 -0.98 9.62 12.95
C CYS A 136 -0.46 10.03 14.33
N CYS A 137 0.80 10.44 14.41
CA CYS A 137 1.47 10.87 15.63
C CYS A 137 2.04 12.29 15.46
N THR A 138 2.23 12.97 16.59
CA THR A 138 3.05 14.19 16.67
C THR A 138 4.53 13.82 16.75
N ALA A 139 5.39 14.78 16.41
CA ALA A 139 6.84 14.65 16.60
C ALA A 139 7.25 14.63 18.06
#